data_AF-A0A812EY41-F1
#
_entry.id   AF-A0A812EY41-F1
#
_cell.length_a   1.000
_cell.length_b   1.000
_cell.length_c   1.000
_cell.angle_alpha   90.00
_cell.angle_beta   90.00
_cell.angle_gamma   90.00
#
_symmetry.space_group_name_H-M   'P 1'
#
loop_
_entity.id
_entity.type
_entity.pdbx_description
1 polymer ?
#
loop_
_entity_poly.entity_id
_entity_poly.type
_entity_poly.pdbx_seq_one_letter_code
_entity_poly.pdbx_strand_id
1 'polypeptide(L)' 'MILQRHNYFTLSVIVGIVIITSLILFQNFNSCPARQFEIIDEIIAYERTLDPNSCISLVEKIHQLNSECSSDLEIVDCG' A
#
# COMPACT_ATOMS: atom_id res chain seq x y z
N MET A 1 -6.77 -15.05 -43.69
CA MET A 1 -5.65 -14.43 -42.94
C MET A 1 -6.06 -13.22 -42.07
N ILE A 2 -7.22 -12.58 -42.30
CA ILE A 2 -7.64 -11.37 -41.57
C ILE A 2 -8.06 -11.67 -40.11
N LEU A 3 -8.69 -12.83 -39.88
CA LEU A 3 -9.18 -13.27 -38.56
C LEU A 3 -8.04 -13.53 -37.55
N GLN A 4 -6.92 -14.10 -38.01
CA GLN A 4 -5.75 -14.40 -37.18
C GLN A 4 -5.01 -13.13 -36.73
N ARG A 5 -5.01 -12.08 -37.58
CA ARG A 5 -4.40 -10.79 -37.29
C ARG A 5 -5.16 -10.00 -36.21
N HIS A 6 -6.49 -10.07 -36.25
CA HIS A 6 -7.34 -9.41 -35.24
C HIS A 6 -7.16 -10.07 -33.86
N ASN A 7 -7.14 -11.40 -33.79
CA ASN A 7 -6.95 -12.13 -32.53
C ASN A 7 -5.58 -11.85 -31.88
N TYR A 8 -4.52 -11.73 -32.70
CA TYR A 8 -3.18 -11.40 -32.19
C TYR A 8 -3.09 -9.97 -31.64
N PHE A 9 -3.74 -9.02 -32.32
CA PHE A 9 -3.80 -7.63 -31.84
C PHE A 9 -4.54 -7.53 -30.50
N THR A 10 -5.70 -8.18 -30.37
CA THR A 10 -6.45 -8.20 -29.11
C THR A 10 -5.63 -8.83 -27.97
N LEU A 11 -4.92 -9.94 -28.23
CA LEU A 11 -4.04 -10.56 -27.24
C LEU A 11 -2.89 -9.64 -26.80
N SER A 12 -2.26 -8.93 -27.75
CA SER A 12 -1.19 -7.98 -27.44
C SER A 12 -1.66 -6.83 -26.55
N VAL A 13 -2.89 -6.34 -26.77
CA VAL A 13 -3.48 -5.27 -25.94
C VAL A 13 -3.76 -5.76 -24.53
N ILE A 14 -4.32 -6.97 -24.38
CA ILE A 14 -4.60 -7.55 -23.06
C ILE A 14 -3.32 -7.74 -22.25
N VAL A 15 -2.26 -8.28 -22.88
CA VAL A 15 -0.96 -8.46 -22.22
C VAL A 15 -0.37 -7.11 -21.78
N GLY A 16 -0.47 -6.08 -22.63
CA GLY A 16 -0.03 -4.72 -22.28
C GLY A 16 -0.76 -4.17 -21.05
N ILE A 17 -2.08 -4.33 -20.99
CA ILE A 17 -2.88 -3.90 -19.84
C ILE A 17 -2.46 -4.62 -18.56
N VAL A 18 -2.26 -5.95 -18.62
CA VAL A 18 -1.84 -6.76 -17.47
C VAL A 18 -0.46 -6.34 -16.95
N ILE A 19 0.48 -6.02 -17.84
CA ILE A 19 1.82 -5.54 -17.45
C ILE A 19 1.71 -4.17 -16.77
N ILE A 20 0.93 -3.24 -17.32
CA ILE A 20 0.78 -1.90 -16.73
C ILE A 20 0.10 -1.98 -15.36
N THR A 21 -0.97 -2.77 -15.21
CA THR A 21 -1.67 -2.91 -13.93
C THR A 21 -0.81 -3.63 -12.88
N SER A 22 -0.05 -4.64 -13.28
CA SER A 22 0.88 -5.31 -12.37
C SER A 22 2.01 -4.39 -11.91
N LEU A 23 2.55 -3.51 -12.76
CA LEU A 23 3.55 -2.52 -12.37
C LEU A 23 3.00 -1.48 -11.37
N ILE A 24 1.78 -0.99 -11.60
CA ILE A 24 1.11 -0.05 -10.67
C ILE A 24 0.87 -0.75 -9.31
N LEU A 25 0.40 -1.99 -9.33
CA LEU A 25 0.22 -2.78 -8.12
C LEU A 25 1.55 -3.05 -7.42
N PHE A 26 2.61 -3.41 -8.14
CA PHE A 26 3.92 -3.67 -7.55
C PHE A 26 4.51 -2.43 -6.91
N GLN A 27 4.31 -1.26 -7.53
CA GLN A 27 4.62 0.02 -6.89
C GLN A 27 3.81 0.18 -5.61
N ASN A 28 2.50 -0.06 -5.60
CA ASN A 28 1.66 0.03 -4.39
C ASN A 28 1.94 -1.03 -3.31
N PHE A 29 2.41 -2.23 -3.66
CA PHE A 29 2.73 -3.26 -2.68
C PHE A 29 4.06 -3.00 -1.99
N ASN A 30 5.01 -2.38 -2.69
CA ASN A 30 6.32 -2.05 -2.14
C ASN A 30 6.44 -0.60 -1.63
N SER A 31 5.46 0.25 -1.96
CA SER A 31 5.36 1.62 -1.45
C SER A 31 4.30 1.68 -0.36
N CYS A 32 4.62 2.44 0.68
CA CYS A 32 3.73 3.36 1.37
C CYS A 32 2.27 2.93 1.65
N PRO A 33 1.34 2.81 0.69
CA PRO A 33 -0.02 2.34 0.96
C PRO A 33 -0.11 1.00 1.71
N ALA A 34 0.71 -0.01 1.38
CA ALA A 34 0.66 -1.29 2.10
C ALA A 34 1.06 -1.14 3.58
N ARG A 35 2.13 -0.38 3.84
CA ARG A 35 2.58 -0.07 5.21
C ARG A 35 1.62 0.85 5.96
N GLN A 36 0.92 1.75 5.25
CA GLN A 36 -0.18 2.53 5.83
C GLN A 36 -1.31 1.64 6.33
N PHE A 37 -1.74 0.65 5.53
CA PHE A 37 -2.78 -0.28 5.96
C PHE A 37 -2.38 -1.10 7.19
N GLU A 38 -1.13 -1.58 7.24
CA GLU A 38 -0.60 -2.31 8.40
C GLU A 38 -0.58 -1.44 9.66
N ILE A 39 -0.12 -0.19 9.55
CA ILE A 39 -0.11 0.78 10.65
C ILE A 39 -1.54 1.12 11.11
N ILE A 40 -2.51 1.23 10.21
CA ILE A 40 -3.93 1.45 10.54
C ILE A 40 -4.49 0.28 11.35
N ASP A 41 -4.18 -0.96 10.99
CA ASP A 41 -4.60 -2.15 11.75
C ASP A 41 -3.99 -2.14 13.16
N GLU A 42 -2.70 -1.81 13.27
CA GLU A 42 -2.03 -1.65 14.56
C GLU A 42 -2.62 -0.50 15.41
N ILE A 43 -3.05 0.62 14.80
CA ILE A 43 -3.78 1.70 15.50
C ILE A 43 -5.10 1.18 16.08
N ILE A 44 -5.88 0.42 15.30
CA ILE A 44 -7.15 -0.15 15.76
C ILE A 44 -6.90 -1.17 16.88
N ALA A 45 -5.83 -1.96 16.79
CA ALA A 45 -5.44 -2.90 17.85
C ALA A 45 -5.00 -2.17 19.13
N TYR A 46 -4.30 -1.04 19.01
CA TYR A 46 -3.98 -0.17 20.15
C TYR A 46 -5.25 0.42 20.77
N GLU A 47 -6.19 0.97 20.00
CA GLU A 47 -7.46 1.48 20.55
C GLU A 47 -8.26 0.43 21.32
N ARG A 48 -8.10 -0.85 20.99
CA ARG A 48 -8.73 -1.97 21.70
C ARG A 48 -8.02 -2.35 23.00
N THR A 49 -6.70 -2.25 23.03
CA THR A 49 -5.86 -2.76 24.13
C THR A 49 -5.41 -1.68 25.09
N LEU A 50 -5.32 -0.43 24.62
CA LEU A 50 -4.72 0.73 25.29
C LEU A 50 -3.34 0.40 25.88
N ASP A 51 -2.58 -0.46 25.21
CA ASP A 51 -1.27 -0.87 25.67
C ASP A 51 -0.22 0.24 25.37
N PRO A 52 0.40 0.83 26.41
CA PRO A 52 1.31 1.97 26.24
C PRO A 52 2.62 1.59 25.53
N ASN A 53 3.04 0.33 25.62
CA ASN A 53 4.23 -0.17 24.92
C ASN A 53 3.97 -0.27 23.42
N SER A 54 2.74 -0.64 23.05
CA SER A 54 2.28 -0.67 21.66
C SER A 54 2.20 0.74 21.07
N CYS A 55 1.75 1.73 21.84
CA CYS A 55 1.66 3.13 21.38
C CYS A 55 3.02 3.72 20.98
N ILE A 56 4.07 3.51 21.78
CA ILE A 56 5.42 4.02 21.48
C ILE A 56 5.96 3.42 20.17
N SER A 57 5.80 2.09 19.99
CA SER A 57 6.18 1.41 18.75
C SER A 57 5.38 1.91 17.54
N LEU A 58 4.12 2.29 17.74
CA LEU A 58 3.24 2.77 16.70
C LEU A 58 3.64 4.17 16.22
N VAL A 59 3.96 5.07 17.16
CA VAL A 59 4.44 6.43 16.87
C VAL A 59 5.73 6.41 16.03
N GLU A 60 6.67 5.53 16.37
CA GLU A 60 7.92 5.39 15.61
C GLU A 60 7.67 4.89 14.18
N LYS A 61 6.78 3.89 14.01
CA LYS A 61 6.36 3.38 12.69
C LYS A 61 5.63 4.45 11.87
N ILE A 62 4.74 5.23 12.49
CA ILE A 62 4.03 6.34 11.83
C ILE A 62 5.02 7.42 11.40
N HIS A 63 5.97 7.80 12.25
CA HIS A 63 6.99 8.80 11.92
C HIS A 63 7.88 8.33 10.77
N GLN A 64 8.33 7.07 10.80
CA GLN A 64 9.13 6.49 9.73
C GLN A 64 8.34 6.46 8.41
N LEU A 65 7.08 6.04 8.45
CA LEU A 65 6.19 6.05 7.29
C LEU A 65 6.01 7.46 6.74
N ASN A 66 5.74 8.44 7.59
CA ASN A 66 5.53 9.82 7.17
C ASN A 66 6.82 10.39 6.53
N SER A 67 8.00 10.03 7.04
CA SER A 67 9.29 10.42 6.45
C SER A 67 9.61 9.73 5.12
N GLU A 68 9.28 8.45 4.97
CA GLU A 68 9.58 7.66 3.76
C GLU A 68 8.55 7.87 2.65
N CYS A 69 7.32 8.23 3.03
CA CYS A 69 6.16 8.20 2.13
C CYS A 69 5.42 9.53 2.01
N SER A 70 5.80 10.56 2.76
CA SER A 70 5.01 11.80 2.93
C SER A 70 3.53 11.49 3.19
N SER A 71 3.27 10.45 3.96
CA SER A 71 1.93 10.08 4.39
C SER A 71 1.54 10.96 5.55
N ASP A 72 0.64 11.94 5.35
CA ASP A 72 0.08 12.84 6.39
C ASP A 72 -0.76 12.10 7.47
N LEU A 73 -0.29 10.95 7.97
CA LEU A 73 -0.89 10.29 9.13
C LEU A 73 -0.63 11.13 10.38
N GLU A 74 -1.71 11.41 11.09
CA GLU A 74 -1.65 12.09 12.38
C GLU A 74 -0.94 11.20 13.41
N ILE A 75 0.04 11.76 14.10
CA ILE A 75 0.81 11.05 15.12
C ILE A 75 -0.10 10.86 16.33
N VAL A 76 -0.28 9.61 16.75
CA VAL A 76 -1.08 9.27 17.93
C VAL A 76 -0.38 9.79 19.19
N ASP A 77 -1.09 10.60 19.98
CA ASP A 77 -0.59 11.06 21.27
C ASP A 77 -0.74 9.95 22.32
N CYS A 78 0.39 9.47 22.83
CA CYS A 78 0.44 8.34 23.76
C CYS A 78 0.22 8.73 25.23
N GLY A 79 -0.06 10.01 25.51
CA GLY A 79 -0.30 10.56 26.85
C GLY A 79 0.97 10.98 27.58
#